data_AF-A0A919HW67-F1
#
_entry.id   AF-A0A919HW67-F1
#
_cell.length_a   1.000
_cell.length_b   1.000
_cell.length_c   1.000
_cell.angle_alpha   90.00
_cell.angle_beta   90.00
_cell.angle_gamma   90.00
#
_symmetry.space_group_name_H-M   'P 1'
#
loop_
_entity.id
_entity.type
_entity.pdbx_description
1 polymer ?
#
loop_
_entity_poly.entity_id
_entity_poly.type
_entity_poly.pdbx_seq_one_letter_code
_entity_poly.pdbx_strand_id
1 'polypeptide(L)' 'MNHYDDLQRFQEKTRTQNLNFQDLSSQAATREHGDWAILNQLNPGAEKPSSLALGGSVSAPLPQSVPADLFRR' A
#
# COMPACT_ATOMS: atom_id res chain seq x y z
N MET A 1 31.09 3.21 -11.34
CA MET A 1 30.10 4.06 -10.64
C MET A 1 30.13 3.71 -9.17
N ASN A 2 30.03 4.69 -8.27
CA ASN A 2 29.89 4.44 -6.83
C ASN A 2 28.50 3.88 -6.54
N HIS A 3 28.42 2.79 -5.78
CA HIS A 3 27.16 2.25 -5.27
C HIS A 3 26.58 3.22 -4.25
N TYR A 4 25.30 3.56 -4.38
CA TYR A 4 24.60 4.41 -3.42
C TYR A 4 23.85 3.53 -2.43
N ASP A 5 24.16 3.65 -1.15
CA ASP A 5 23.50 2.90 -0.08
C ASP A 5 22.53 3.82 0.68
N ASP A 6 21.27 3.79 0.27
CA ASP A 6 20.19 4.57 0.89
C ASP A 6 19.97 4.20 2.36
N LEU A 7 20.19 2.93 2.72
CA LEU A 7 19.96 2.43 4.05
C LEU A 7 21.03 2.92 5.03
N GLN A 8 22.30 2.87 4.61
CA GLN A 8 23.41 3.43 5.38
C GLN A 8 23.21 4.93 5.62
N ARG A 9 22.86 5.68 4.58
CA ARG A 9 22.69 7.14 4.67
C ARG A 9 21.51 7.53 5.55
N PHE A 10 20.43 6.75 5.52
CA PHE A 10 19.32 6.90 6.44
C PHE A 10 19.80 6.75 7.89
N GLN A 11 20.50 5.64 8.21
CA GLN A 11 21.00 5.36 9.56
C GLN A 11 21.96 6.44 10.10
N GLU A 12 22.83 6.97 9.24
CA GLU A 12 23.75 8.06 9.59
C GLU A 12 22.98 9.35 9.94
N LYS A 13 22.00 9.73 9.11
CA LYS A 13 21.24 10.97 9.29
C LYS A 13 20.34 10.94 10.53
N THR A 14 19.79 9.78 10.87
CA THR A 14 18.88 9.60 12.01
C THR A 14 19.61 9.17 13.29
N ARG A 15 20.92 8.88 13.22
CA ARG A 15 21.71 8.31 14.34
C ARG A 15 21.14 6.99 14.85
N THR A 16 20.65 6.15 13.95
CA THR A 16 20.08 4.82 14.26
C THR A 16 21.00 3.66 13.88
N GLN A 17 22.32 3.87 13.83
CA GLN A 17 23.31 2.83 13.47
C GLN A 17 23.29 1.60 14.41
N ASN A 18 22.72 1.75 15.61
CA ASN A 18 22.59 0.67 16.59
C ASN A 18 21.33 -0.20 16.37
N LEU A 19 20.48 0.14 15.39
CA LEU A 19 19.30 -0.64 15.05
C LEU A 19 19.58 -1.51 13.83
N ASN A 20 19.13 -2.76 13.86
CA ASN A 20 19.22 -3.65 12.71
C ASN A 20 18.08 -3.34 11.74
N PHE A 21 18.41 -2.78 10.59
CA PHE A 21 17.47 -2.60 9.50
C PHE A 21 17.58 -3.76 8.51
N GLN A 22 16.43 -4.26 8.06
CA GLN A 22 16.37 -5.25 7.01
C GLN A 22 16.27 -4.55 5.66
N ASP A 23 17.22 -4.81 4.76
CA ASP A 23 17.09 -4.38 3.36
C ASP A 23 16.06 -5.28 2.64
N LEU A 24 14.95 -4.67 2.21
CA LEU A 24 13.89 -5.33 1.45
C LEU A 24 14.04 -5.09 -0.05
N SER A 25 14.96 -4.22 -0.50
CA SER A 25 15.13 -3.89 -1.91
C SER A 25 15.60 -5.09 -2.74
N SER A 26 16.39 -5.97 -2.10
CA SER A 26 16.92 -7.21 -2.68
C SER A 26 15.96 -8.40 -2.59
N GLN A 27 14.83 -8.28 -1.88
CA GLN A 27 13.79 -9.29 -1.95
C GLN A 27 13.11 -9.14 -3.30
N ALA A 28 13.63 -9.86 -4.29
CA ALA A 28 12.94 -10.14 -5.53
C ALA A 28 11.67 -10.89 -5.18
N ALA A 29 10.62 -10.14 -4.84
CA ALA A 29 9.23 -10.46 -5.06
C ALA A 29 8.90 -11.95 -4.85
N THR A 30 9.46 -12.59 -3.81
CA THR A 30 9.51 -14.07 -3.73
C THR A 30 8.17 -14.65 -3.27
N ARG A 31 7.15 -13.79 -3.30
CA ARG A 31 5.74 -14.08 -3.09
C ARG A 31 4.83 -13.40 -4.11
N GLU A 32 5.37 -12.77 -5.16
CA GLU A 32 4.57 -11.95 -6.10
C GLU A 32 4.26 -12.65 -7.42
N HIS A 33 4.31 -13.98 -7.45
CA HIS A 33 3.53 -14.68 -8.45
C HIS A 33 2.05 -14.67 -8.03
N GLY A 34 1.41 -13.51 -8.25
CA GLY A 34 0.12 -13.50 -8.92
C GLY A 34 -1.13 -13.82 -8.12
N ASP A 35 -1.26 -13.31 -6.89
CA ASP A 35 -2.57 -13.31 -6.20
C ASP A 35 -3.10 -11.90 -5.92
N TRP A 36 -2.92 -11.02 -6.90
CA TRP A 36 -3.53 -9.71 -6.91
C TRP A 36 -5.01 -9.88 -7.24
N ALA A 37 -5.86 -9.92 -6.20
CA ALA A 37 -7.30 -10.10 -6.35
C ALA A 37 -7.94 -9.17 -7.41
N ILE A 38 -7.39 -7.95 -7.59
CA ILE A 38 -7.85 -7.00 -8.61
C ILE A 38 -7.37 -7.38 -10.02
N LEU A 39 -6.09 -7.69 -10.22
CA LEU A 39 -5.56 -8.07 -11.52
C LEU A 39 -6.14 -9.42 -11.99
N ASN A 40 -6.33 -10.35 -11.06
CA ASN A 40 -6.94 -11.66 -11.33
C ASN A 40 -8.41 -11.53 -11.75
N GLN A 41 -9.12 -10.49 -11.28
CA GLN A 41 -10.47 -10.15 -11.74
C GLN A 41 -10.49 -9.44 -13.10
N LEU A 42 -9.38 -8.88 -13.59
CA LEU A 42 -9.31 -8.26 -14.91
C LEU A 42 -8.84 -9.23 -16.01
N ASN A 43 -8.43 -10.44 -15.62
CA ASN A 43 -7.91 -11.42 -16.56
C ASN A 43 -9.05 -11.99 -17.43
N PRO A 44 -9.01 -11.82 -18.78
CA PRO A 44 -10.12 -12.18 -19.67
C PRO A 44 -10.45 -13.67 -19.75
N GLY A 45 -9.61 -14.54 -19.17
CA GLY A 45 -9.84 -15.99 -19.08
C GLY A 45 -10.38 -16.48 -17.72
N ALA A 46 -10.77 -15.59 -16.81
CA ALA A 46 -11.34 -15.98 -15.53
C ALA A 46 -12.79 -16.47 -15.71
N GLU A 47 -13.05 -17.73 -15.39
CA GLU A 47 -14.34 -18.45 -15.50
C GLU A 47 -15.50 -17.84 -14.67
N LYS A 48 -15.27 -16.74 -13.93
CA LYS A 48 -16.28 -16.03 -13.14
C LYS A 48 -16.45 -14.60 -13.65
N PRO A 49 -17.69 -14.10 -13.80
CA PRO A 49 -17.91 -12.71 -14.16
C PRO A 49 -17.28 -11.77 -13.12
N SER A 50 -16.41 -10.87 -13.58
CA SER A 50 -15.66 -9.94 -12.75
C SER A 50 -16.59 -8.95 -12.04
N SER A 51 -16.68 -9.04 -10.71
CA SER A 51 -17.49 -8.13 -9.88
C SER A 51 -17.07 -6.65 -10.03
N LEU A 52 -15.82 -6.39 -10.41
CA LEU A 52 -15.32 -5.03 -10.69
C LEU A 52 -15.96 -4.35 -11.90
N ALA A 53 -16.47 -5.10 -12.89
CA ALA A 53 -17.24 -4.53 -13.99
C ALA A 53 -18.64 -4.03 -13.53
N LEU A 54 -19.07 -4.46 -12.34
CA LEU A 54 -20.21 -3.92 -11.59
C LEU A 54 -19.77 -2.85 -10.57
N GLY A 55 -18.60 -2.22 -10.78
CA GLY A 55 -18.11 -1.06 -10.03
C GLY A 55 -19.00 0.16 -10.26
N GLY A 56 -20.24 0.12 -9.78
CA GLY A 56 -21.05 1.31 -9.58
C GLY A 56 -20.26 2.27 -8.70
N SER A 57 -20.19 3.53 -9.10
CA SER A 57 -19.64 4.59 -8.28
C SER A 57 -20.30 4.56 -6.91
N VAL A 58 -19.56 4.21 -5.87
CA VAL A 58 -19.96 4.55 -4.50
C VAL A 58 -19.76 6.06 -4.38
N SER A 59 -20.78 6.84 -4.72
CA SER A 59 -20.86 8.21 -4.24
C SER A 59 -20.96 8.13 -2.73
N ALA A 60 -19.81 8.13 -2.05
CA ALA A 60 -19.78 8.31 -0.62
C ALA A 60 -20.47 9.65 -0.32
N PRO A 61 -21.42 9.70 0.62
CA PRO A 61 -22.05 10.96 0.98
C PRO A 61 -20.96 11.94 1.43
N LEU A 62 -21.12 13.21 1.07
CA LEU A 62 -20.21 14.26 1.52
C LEU A 62 -20.22 14.26 3.06
N PRO A 63 -19.06 14.23 3.74
CA PRO A 63 -19.02 14.24 5.20
C PRO A 63 -19.76 15.48 5.73
N GLN A 64 -20.65 15.26 6.69
CA GLN A 64 -21.39 16.33 7.34
C GLN A 64 -20.60 16.87 8.54
N SER A 65 -20.57 18.20 8.68
CA SER A 65 -19.97 18.84 9.86
C SER A 65 -20.78 18.50 11.11
N VAL A 66 -20.09 18.12 12.18
CA VAL A 66 -20.71 17.79 13.47
C VAL A 66 -20.54 19.00 14.40
N PRO A 67 -21.60 19.51 15.05
CA PRO A 67 -21.51 20.60 16.01
C PRO A 67 -20.52 20.30 17.13
N ALA A 68 -19.64 21.25 17.44
CA ALA A 68 -18.61 21.10 18.47
C ALA A 68 -19.20 20.83 19.87
N ASP A 69 -20.45 21.26 20.10
CA ASP A 69 -21.16 21.10 21.37
C ASP A 69 -21.43 19.63 21.72
N LEU A 70 -21.47 18.73 20.73
CA LEU A 70 -21.63 17.28 20.95
C LEU A 70 -20.40 16.63 21.60
N PHE A 71 -19.25 17.33 21.59
CA PHE A 71 -18.00 16.85 22.19
C PHE A 71 -17.74 17.44 23.58
N ARG A 72 -18.67 18.25 24.13
CA ARG A 72 -18.55 18.80 25.48
C ARG A 72 -19.19 17.85 26.49
N ARG A 73 -18.39 17.40 27.45
CA ARG A 73 -18.77 16.52 28.58
C ARG A 73 -19.46 17.31 29.69
#